data_AF-A0A428R1G1-F1
#
_entry.id   AF-A0A428R1G1-F1
#
_cell.length_a   1.000
_cell.length_b   1.000
_cell.length_c   1.000
_cell.angle_alpha   90.00
_cell.angle_beta   90.00
_cell.angle_gamma   90.00
#
_symmetry.space_group_name_H-M   'P 1'
#
loop_
_entity.id
_entity.type
_entity.pdbx_description
1 polymer ?
#
loop_
_entity_poly.entity_id
_entity_poly.type
_entity_poly.pdbx_seq_one_letter_code
_entity_poly.pdbx_strand_id
1 'polypeptide(L)'
;MSSMSSRESASGSIDALHEDNRHIFTNAIMNILATDLAESTYAQILDGLPTEGSVRSGFHFIHDHPVFTLRHENLCEGFLDKARKFTARFDPSELCFDPLIAVFLYELDDGAHKHEAHQTWLDMVKREPKDQNPPRYYMPPTTIFVHRAYRSAERYPRGTADVAGYWAEGQIFGGVVWFERGETDSECQGIWIHGASQAGPRTLYPPTQRQLESLISFLLSKPDEDSVCPLPIHGAPENRPRWDPYEA
;
A
#
# COMPACT_ATOMS: atom_id res chain seq x y z
N MET A 1 -40.81 16.04 21.37
CA MET A 1 -40.75 14.69 20.78
C MET A 1 -40.45 14.89 19.30
N SER A 2 -39.30 14.54 18.73
CA SER A 2 -38.18 13.74 19.22
C SER A 2 -36.88 14.33 18.71
N SER A 3 -35.92 14.41 19.63
CA SER A 3 -34.49 14.55 19.36
C SER A 3 -34.01 13.25 18.70
N MET A 4 -33.53 13.34 17.46
CA MET A 4 -32.57 12.40 16.89
C MET A 4 -31.23 13.13 16.93
N SER A 5 -30.56 13.09 18.09
CA SER A 5 -29.48 12.12 18.36
C SER A 5 -28.26 12.40 17.49
N SER A 6 -27.50 13.40 17.91
CA SER A 6 -26.07 13.54 17.66
C SER A 6 -25.32 12.34 18.26
N ARG A 7 -25.12 11.28 17.46
CA ARG A 7 -24.19 10.15 17.61
C ARG A 7 -24.09 9.61 16.18
N GLU A 8 -23.00 9.71 15.42
CA GLU A 8 -21.64 9.25 15.70
C GLU A 8 -20.63 10.10 14.91
N SER A 9 -19.71 10.77 15.59
CA SER A 9 -18.51 11.33 14.94
C SER A 9 -17.32 11.34 15.91
N ALA A 10 -17.19 10.29 16.72
CA ALA A 10 -16.13 10.17 17.74
C ALA A 10 -15.43 8.79 17.71
N SER A 11 -15.38 8.10 16.57
CA SER A 11 -14.92 6.69 16.48
C SER A 11 -13.72 6.46 15.55
N GLY A 12 -12.99 7.51 15.16
CA GLY A 12 -11.94 7.39 14.14
C GLY A 12 -10.52 7.74 14.60
N SER A 13 -10.35 8.31 15.79
CA SER A 13 -9.03 8.76 16.28
C SER A 13 -8.39 7.71 17.18
N ILE A 14 -7.05 7.61 17.11
CA ILE A 14 -6.25 6.79 18.05
C ILE A 14 -6.35 7.27 19.50
N ASP A 15 -6.92 8.47 19.74
CA ASP A 15 -7.24 8.97 21.08
C ASP A 15 -8.27 8.10 21.82
N ALA A 16 -9.03 7.27 21.09
CA ALA A 16 -9.92 6.29 21.69
C ALA A 16 -9.17 5.11 22.34
N LEU A 17 -7.88 4.92 22.05
CA LEU A 17 -7.05 3.87 22.63
C LEU A 17 -6.56 4.25 24.04
N HIS A 18 -6.44 3.25 24.91
CA HIS A 18 -5.70 3.41 26.17
C HIS A 18 -4.28 3.92 25.92
N GLU A 19 -3.74 4.69 26.86
CA GLU A 19 -2.45 5.37 26.72
C GLU A 19 -1.30 4.44 26.31
N ASP A 20 -1.19 3.27 26.94
CA ASP A 20 -0.16 2.28 26.61
C ASP A 20 -0.33 1.77 25.17
N ASN A 21 -1.57 1.47 24.76
CA ASN A 21 -1.87 0.99 23.40
C ASN A 21 -1.62 2.07 22.35
N ARG A 22 -1.96 3.34 22.68
CA ARG A 22 -1.68 4.50 21.82
C ARG A 22 -0.17 4.66 21.63
N HIS A 23 0.61 4.59 22.71
CA HIS A 23 2.06 4.69 22.66
C HIS A 23 2.68 3.57 21.81
N ILE A 24 2.25 2.31 22.02
CA ILE A 24 2.70 1.16 21.24
C ILE A 24 2.37 1.35 19.75
N PHE A 25 1.15 1.77 19.44
CA PHE A 25 0.70 2.00 18.07
C PHE A 25 1.50 3.12 17.38
N THR A 26 1.67 4.26 18.05
CA THR A 26 2.50 5.38 17.57
C THR A 26 3.93 4.91 17.29
N ASN A 27 4.55 4.19 18.23
CA ASN A 27 5.91 3.67 18.05
C ASN A 27 6.02 2.72 16.84
N ALA A 28 5.07 1.79 16.71
CA ALA A 28 5.02 0.85 15.60
C ALA A 28 4.95 1.55 14.24
N ILE A 29 4.10 2.58 14.11
CA ILE A 29 4.00 3.38 12.89
C ILE A 29 5.30 4.12 12.62
N MET A 30 5.88 4.78 13.62
CA MET A 30 7.13 5.52 13.44
C MET A 30 8.27 4.61 13.00
N ASN A 31 8.34 3.38 13.53
CA ASN A 31 9.34 2.38 13.09
C ASN A 31 9.14 1.99 11.62
N ILE A 32 7.90 1.80 11.16
CA ILE A 32 7.61 1.52 9.74
C ILE A 32 8.02 2.73 8.87
N LEU A 33 7.63 3.94 9.27
CA LEU A 33 7.90 5.16 8.52
C LEU A 33 9.39 5.51 8.44
N ALA A 34 10.18 5.07 9.42
CA ALA A 34 11.63 5.24 9.45
C ALA A 34 12.39 4.29 8.50
N THR A 35 11.70 3.32 7.87
CA THR A 35 12.37 2.40 6.93
C THR A 35 12.66 3.06 5.58
N ASP A 36 13.79 2.69 4.97
CA ASP A 36 14.12 3.08 3.59
C ASP A 36 13.03 2.65 2.58
N LEU A 37 12.33 1.54 2.89
CA LEU A 37 11.21 1.05 2.09
C LEU A 37 10.03 2.01 2.10
N ALA A 38 9.61 2.48 3.28
CA ALA A 38 8.52 3.45 3.39
C ALA A 38 8.91 4.78 2.73
N GLU A 39 10.12 5.27 3.00
CA GLU A 39 10.66 6.48 2.37
C GLU A 39 10.65 6.38 0.83
N SER A 40 11.23 5.32 0.28
CA SER A 40 11.29 5.10 -1.17
C SER A 40 9.90 4.96 -1.79
N THR A 41 9.00 4.23 -1.12
CA THR A 41 7.63 4.01 -1.60
C THR A 41 6.84 5.31 -1.67
N TYR A 42 6.88 6.11 -0.60
CA TYR A 42 6.19 7.39 -0.56
C TYR A 42 6.83 8.43 -1.48
N ALA A 43 8.15 8.41 -1.64
CA ALA A 43 8.83 9.25 -2.61
C ALA A 43 8.37 8.94 -4.05
N GLN A 44 8.19 7.66 -4.41
CA GLN A 44 7.66 7.29 -5.73
C GLN A 44 6.22 7.80 -5.94
N ILE A 45 5.35 7.69 -4.93
CA ILE A 45 4.00 8.26 -5.01
C ILE A 45 4.04 9.77 -5.19
N LEU A 46 4.88 10.45 -4.40
CA LEU A 46 5.06 11.90 -4.47
C LEU A 46 5.68 12.37 -5.78
N ASP A 47 6.55 11.58 -6.40
CA ASP A 47 7.10 11.82 -7.73
C ASP A 47 6.00 11.72 -8.80
N GLY A 48 5.08 10.77 -8.59
CA GLY A 48 3.93 10.51 -9.44
C GLY A 48 4.17 9.39 -10.46
N LEU A 49 5.37 8.80 -10.45
CA LEU A 49 5.66 7.55 -11.16
C LEU A 49 6.45 6.58 -10.26
N PRO A 50 6.12 5.27 -10.31
CA PRO A 50 6.99 4.26 -9.73
C PRO A 50 8.24 4.09 -10.59
N THR A 51 9.27 3.50 -9.99
CA THR A 51 10.47 3.09 -10.72
C THR A 51 10.19 1.88 -11.61
N GLU A 52 10.97 1.70 -12.67
CA GLU A 52 10.92 0.47 -13.48
C GLU A 52 11.06 -0.79 -12.63
N GLY A 53 11.94 -0.76 -11.62
CA GLY A 53 12.17 -1.87 -10.70
C GLY A 53 10.91 -2.23 -9.90
N SER A 54 10.23 -1.21 -9.36
CA SER A 54 8.98 -1.38 -8.62
C SER A 54 7.84 -1.93 -9.51
N VAL A 55 7.74 -1.48 -10.76
CA VAL A 55 6.74 -2.04 -11.69
C VAL A 55 7.05 -3.51 -11.99
N ARG A 56 8.31 -3.83 -12.35
CA ARG A 56 8.72 -5.20 -12.72
C ARG A 56 8.63 -6.20 -11.56
N SER A 57 8.74 -5.75 -10.31
CA SER A 57 8.67 -6.63 -9.15
C SER A 57 7.25 -7.04 -8.79
N GLY A 58 6.24 -6.19 -9.06
CA GLY A 58 4.86 -6.38 -8.61
C GLY A 58 3.83 -6.65 -9.69
N PHE A 59 3.99 -6.06 -10.88
CA PHE A 59 2.97 -6.11 -11.93
C PHE A 59 3.56 -6.54 -13.28
N HIS A 60 2.80 -7.32 -14.04
CA HIS A 60 3.26 -7.78 -15.34
C HIS A 60 3.32 -6.63 -16.34
N PHE A 61 4.33 -6.68 -17.20
CA PHE A 61 4.68 -5.70 -18.23
C PHE A 61 3.48 -4.98 -18.87
N ILE A 62 3.54 -3.65 -18.84
CA ILE A 62 2.62 -2.73 -19.52
C ILE A 62 3.41 -2.09 -20.66
N HIS A 63 3.06 -2.44 -21.90
CA HIS A 63 3.73 -1.94 -23.10
C HIS A 63 3.55 -0.41 -23.22
N ASP A 64 4.60 0.28 -23.69
CA ASP A 64 4.64 1.74 -23.90
C ASP A 64 4.20 2.61 -22.71
N HIS A 65 4.21 2.07 -21.50
CA HIS A 65 3.87 2.86 -20.31
C HIS A 65 4.92 3.98 -20.08
N PRO A 66 4.51 5.21 -19.66
CA PRO A 66 5.41 6.32 -19.37
C PRO A 66 6.64 5.95 -18.52
N VAL A 67 6.48 5.07 -17.54
CA VAL A 67 7.60 4.54 -16.72
C VAL A 67 8.73 3.97 -17.58
N PHE A 68 8.42 3.16 -18.60
CA PHE A 68 9.43 2.51 -19.45
C PHE A 68 9.89 3.41 -20.61
N THR A 69 9.02 4.27 -21.13
CA THR A 69 9.39 5.18 -22.22
C THR A 69 10.27 6.32 -21.73
N LEU A 70 10.03 6.82 -20.51
CA LEU A 70 10.86 7.80 -19.83
C LEU A 70 12.10 7.19 -19.16
N ARG A 71 12.18 5.85 -19.09
CA ARG A 71 13.22 5.12 -18.35
C ARG A 71 13.34 5.61 -16.91
N HIS A 72 12.22 5.60 -16.20
CA HIS A 72 12.13 6.04 -14.81
C HIS A 72 12.79 5.01 -13.89
N GLU A 73 14.12 4.90 -13.97
CA GLU A 73 14.93 3.96 -13.18
C GLU A 73 15.19 4.49 -11.76
N ASN A 74 15.21 5.82 -11.61
CA ASN A 74 15.48 6.51 -10.36
C ASN A 74 14.43 7.60 -10.15
N LEU A 75 14.20 7.96 -8.87
CA LEU A 75 13.36 9.08 -8.49
C LEU A 75 13.88 10.40 -9.06
N CYS A 76 12.96 11.29 -9.43
CA CYS A 76 13.26 12.68 -9.73
C CYS A 76 13.88 13.40 -8.51
N GLU A 77 14.72 14.39 -8.76
CA GLU A 77 15.45 15.11 -7.71
C GLU A 77 14.49 15.75 -6.69
N GLY A 78 14.77 15.57 -5.39
CA GLY A 78 14.03 16.20 -4.30
C GLY A 78 12.83 15.42 -3.74
N PHE A 79 12.36 14.35 -4.40
CA PHE A 79 11.21 13.58 -3.89
C PHE A 79 11.52 12.71 -2.67
N LEU A 80 12.76 12.22 -2.53
CA LEU A 80 13.21 11.59 -1.27
C LEU A 80 13.18 12.58 -0.11
N ASP A 81 13.72 13.79 -0.31
CA ASP A 81 13.70 14.83 0.73
C ASP A 81 12.27 15.29 1.05
N LYS A 82 11.38 15.25 0.06
CA LYS A 82 9.96 15.54 0.25
C LYS A 82 9.29 14.47 1.12
N ALA A 83 9.54 13.19 0.85
CA ALA A 83 9.06 12.07 1.68
C ALA A 83 9.59 12.18 3.12
N ARG A 84 10.89 12.46 3.30
CA ARG A 84 11.51 12.72 4.62
C ARG A 84 10.83 13.84 5.37
N LYS A 85 10.60 14.98 4.71
CA LYS A 85 9.94 16.14 5.31
C LYS A 85 8.49 15.85 5.70
N PHE A 86 7.79 15.03 4.91
CA PHE A 86 6.45 14.56 5.26
C PHE A 86 6.50 13.69 6.51
N THR A 87 7.31 12.63 6.51
CA THR A 87 7.46 11.71 7.65
C THR A 87 7.90 12.43 8.93
N ALA A 88 8.84 13.37 8.84
CA ALA A 88 9.33 14.12 10.00
C ALA A 88 8.28 15.06 10.62
N ARG A 89 7.23 15.42 9.88
CA ARG A 89 6.11 16.26 10.35
C ARG A 89 4.85 15.46 10.63
N PHE A 90 4.85 14.18 10.28
CA PHE A 90 3.70 13.31 10.46
C PHE A 90 3.48 13.08 11.95
N ASP A 91 2.31 13.48 12.44
CA ASP A 91 1.86 13.17 13.78
C ASP A 91 0.88 11.99 13.72
N PRO A 92 1.24 10.81 14.27
CA PRO A 92 0.34 9.67 14.28
C PRO A 92 -1.00 9.93 14.97
N SER A 93 -1.12 10.96 15.83
CA SER A 93 -2.40 11.37 16.43
C SER A 93 -3.36 12.03 15.44
N GLU A 94 -2.86 12.53 14.30
CA GLU A 94 -3.69 13.03 13.20
C GLU A 94 -4.31 11.90 12.36
N LEU A 95 -3.96 10.63 12.64
CA LEU A 95 -4.62 9.48 12.03
C LEU A 95 -6.07 9.38 12.53
N CYS A 96 -6.96 10.03 11.80
CA CYS A 96 -8.30 9.52 11.60
C CYS A 96 -8.19 8.29 10.69
N PHE A 97 -8.89 7.20 10.97
CA PHE A 97 -8.94 5.97 10.15
C PHE A 97 -9.55 6.17 8.72
N ASP A 98 -9.29 7.31 8.08
CA ASP A 98 -9.85 7.71 6.79
C ASP A 98 -8.95 8.71 6.01
N PRO A 99 -7.60 8.67 6.18
CA PRO A 99 -6.77 8.19 5.05
C PRO A 99 -5.56 7.33 5.45
N LEU A 100 -5.31 6.28 4.67
CA LEU A 100 -3.99 5.63 4.60
C LEU A 100 -2.97 6.64 4.02
N ILE A 101 -1.78 6.77 4.61
CA ILE A 101 -0.76 7.76 4.22
C ILE A 101 -0.51 7.80 2.71
N ALA A 102 -0.38 6.62 2.07
CA ALA A 102 -0.18 6.51 0.62
C ALA A 102 -1.33 7.10 -0.21
N VAL A 103 -2.58 6.91 0.22
CA VAL A 103 -3.78 7.47 -0.43
C VAL A 103 -3.74 8.99 -0.37
N PHE A 104 -3.44 9.54 0.82
CA PHE A 104 -3.31 10.99 1.00
C PHE A 104 -2.20 11.56 0.10
N LEU A 105 -1.01 10.95 0.10
CA LEU A 105 0.12 11.41 -0.72
C LEU A 105 -0.19 11.32 -2.22
N TYR A 106 -0.88 10.28 -2.66
CA TYR A 106 -1.31 10.13 -4.05
C TYR A 106 -2.24 11.28 -4.44
N GLU A 107 -3.27 11.56 -3.64
CA GLU A 107 -4.26 12.61 -3.92
C GLU A 107 -3.68 14.03 -3.99
N LEU A 108 -2.49 14.28 -3.42
CA LEU A 108 -1.82 15.58 -3.58
C LEU A 108 -1.53 15.89 -5.05
N ASP A 109 -1.23 14.87 -5.86
CA ASP A 109 -0.86 14.97 -7.29
C ASP A 109 0.11 16.13 -7.57
N ASP A 110 1.02 16.39 -6.62
CA ASP A 110 1.92 17.55 -6.63
C ASP A 110 3.34 17.17 -7.11
N GLY A 111 3.46 15.97 -7.68
CA GLY A 111 4.68 15.39 -8.25
C GLY A 111 5.11 15.97 -9.59
N ALA A 112 6.27 15.50 -10.07
CA ALA A 112 6.80 15.84 -11.39
C ALA A 112 5.94 15.19 -12.49
N HIS A 113 5.39 14.02 -12.19
CA HIS A 113 4.54 13.27 -13.10
C HIS A 113 3.09 13.27 -12.62
N LYS A 114 2.27 14.15 -13.22
CA LYS A 114 0.86 14.27 -12.85
C LYS A 114 0.05 13.04 -13.24
N HIS A 115 -1.02 12.76 -12.50
CA HIS A 115 -2.01 11.74 -12.85
C HIS A 115 -2.57 11.92 -14.27
N GLU A 116 -2.67 13.17 -14.75
CA GLU A 116 -3.08 13.49 -16.12
C GLU A 116 -2.20 12.82 -17.20
N ALA A 117 -0.89 12.66 -16.95
CA ALA A 117 0.01 11.99 -17.89
C ALA A 117 -0.35 10.51 -18.04
N HIS A 118 -0.64 9.84 -16.92
CA HIS A 118 -1.14 8.46 -16.92
C HIS A 118 -2.52 8.36 -17.59
N GLN A 119 -3.43 9.28 -17.29
CA GLN A 119 -4.76 9.30 -17.90
C GLN A 119 -4.70 9.50 -19.41
N THR A 120 -3.81 10.38 -19.88
CA THR A 120 -3.56 10.62 -21.30
C THR A 120 -3.07 9.34 -22.00
N TRP A 121 -2.10 8.65 -21.38
CA TRP A 121 -1.62 7.37 -21.88
C TRP A 121 -2.74 6.31 -21.89
N LEU A 122 -3.54 6.20 -20.83
CA LEU A 122 -4.67 5.28 -20.77
C LEU A 122 -5.68 5.54 -21.89
N ASP A 123 -5.99 6.80 -22.16
CA ASP A 123 -6.93 7.18 -23.21
C ASP A 123 -6.38 6.89 -24.61
N MET A 124 -5.06 7.05 -24.83
CA MET A 124 -4.39 6.61 -26.06
C MET A 124 -4.54 5.10 -26.23
N VAL A 125 -4.15 4.31 -25.23
CA VAL A 125 -4.23 2.85 -25.25
C VAL A 125 -5.67 2.34 -25.47
N LYS A 126 -6.67 3.01 -24.89
CA LYS A 126 -8.09 2.64 -25.09
C LYS A 126 -8.59 2.91 -26.52
N ARG A 127 -8.00 3.89 -27.22
CA ARG A 127 -8.36 4.27 -28.59
C ARG A 127 -7.64 3.44 -29.66
N GLU A 128 -6.53 2.78 -29.32
CA GLU A 128 -5.81 1.93 -30.26
C GLU A 128 -6.72 0.81 -30.78
N PRO A 129 -6.75 0.58 -32.11
CA PRO A 129 -7.53 -0.50 -32.68
C PRO A 129 -7.01 -1.82 -32.14
N LYS A 130 -7.82 -2.49 -31.32
CA LYS A 130 -7.51 -3.85 -30.87
C LYS A 130 -7.49 -4.74 -32.10
N ASP A 131 -6.34 -5.30 -32.45
CA ASP A 131 -6.29 -6.45 -33.36
C ASP A 131 -7.32 -7.49 -32.90
N GLN A 132 -7.84 -8.33 -33.80
CA GLN A 132 -8.98 -9.22 -33.54
C GLN A 132 -8.79 -10.22 -32.38
N ASN A 133 -7.62 -10.25 -31.75
CA ASN A 133 -7.33 -11.05 -30.58
C ASN A 133 -6.29 -10.36 -29.67
N PRO A 134 -6.64 -9.27 -28.97
CA PRO A 134 -5.74 -8.75 -27.95
C PRO A 134 -5.60 -9.85 -26.88
N PRO A 135 -4.40 -10.11 -26.34
CA PRO A 135 -4.28 -11.03 -25.22
C PRO A 135 -5.28 -10.58 -24.14
N ARG A 136 -6.10 -11.52 -23.64
CA ARG A 136 -7.19 -11.30 -22.66
C ARG A 136 -6.79 -10.53 -21.39
N TYR A 137 -5.51 -10.20 -21.24
CA TYR A 137 -4.87 -9.58 -20.08
C TYR A 137 -4.52 -8.10 -20.26
N TYR A 138 -4.77 -7.48 -21.42
CA TYR A 138 -4.44 -6.07 -21.65
C TYR A 138 -5.59 -5.11 -21.25
N MET A 139 -5.98 -5.16 -19.97
CA MET A 139 -6.73 -4.05 -19.38
C MET A 139 -5.74 -3.23 -18.57
N PRO A 140 -5.28 -2.07 -19.08
CA PRO A 140 -4.33 -1.25 -18.35
C PRO A 140 -5.00 -0.77 -17.04
N PRO A 141 -4.26 -0.76 -15.93
CA PRO A 141 -4.79 -0.39 -14.63
C PRO A 141 -5.19 1.10 -14.61
N THR A 142 -6.07 1.51 -13.70
CA THR A 142 -6.50 2.93 -13.59
C THR A 142 -5.38 3.85 -13.07
N THR A 143 -4.37 3.27 -12.43
CA THR A 143 -3.09 3.90 -12.07
C THR A 143 -1.96 2.90 -12.24
N ILE A 144 -0.74 3.39 -12.46
CA ILE A 144 0.45 2.55 -12.53
C ILE A 144 0.89 2.03 -11.15
N PHE A 145 0.51 2.72 -10.07
CA PHE A 145 0.69 2.26 -8.70
C PHE A 145 -0.36 1.20 -8.40
N VAL A 146 -0.19 0.00 -8.94
CA VAL A 146 -1.22 -1.05 -8.86
C VAL A 146 -0.68 -2.35 -8.26
N HIS A 147 -1.44 -2.91 -7.34
CA HIS A 147 -1.28 -4.30 -6.95
C HIS A 147 -2.04 -5.20 -7.93
N ARG A 148 -1.43 -6.33 -8.33
CA ARG A 148 -1.99 -7.26 -9.34
C ARG A 148 -3.45 -7.69 -9.11
N ALA A 149 -3.86 -7.80 -7.85
CA ALA A 149 -5.20 -8.22 -7.45
C ALA A 149 -6.15 -7.06 -7.07
N TYR A 150 -5.64 -5.88 -6.67
CA TYR A 150 -6.44 -4.76 -6.15
C TYR A 150 -6.49 -3.61 -7.14
N ARG A 151 -6.97 -3.89 -8.37
CA ARG A 151 -6.94 -2.95 -9.51
C ARG A 151 -8.28 -2.28 -9.82
N SER A 152 -9.35 -2.72 -9.18
CA SER A 152 -10.73 -2.30 -9.47
C SER A 152 -11.08 -1.03 -8.68
N ALA A 153 -10.58 0.12 -9.14
CA ALA A 153 -10.85 1.42 -8.52
C ALA A 153 -12.34 1.67 -8.27
N GLU A 154 -13.22 1.21 -9.17
CA GLU A 154 -14.68 1.34 -9.04
C GLU A 154 -15.28 0.65 -7.80
N ARG A 155 -14.52 -0.23 -7.13
CA ARG A 155 -14.96 -0.94 -5.91
C ARG A 155 -14.50 -0.25 -4.63
N TYR A 156 -13.65 0.76 -4.70
CA TYR A 156 -13.04 1.39 -3.53
C TYR A 156 -13.59 2.80 -3.31
N PRO A 157 -13.83 3.23 -2.05
CA PRO A 157 -14.44 4.53 -1.75
C PRO A 157 -13.69 5.73 -2.33
N ARG A 158 -12.35 5.67 -2.38
CA ARG A 158 -11.47 6.72 -2.93
C ARG A 158 -10.87 6.32 -4.27
N GLY A 159 -11.45 5.31 -4.91
CA GLY A 159 -11.15 4.95 -6.29
C GLY A 159 -9.70 4.58 -6.53
N THR A 160 -9.06 5.33 -7.43
CA THR A 160 -7.68 5.11 -7.85
C THR A 160 -6.67 5.35 -6.72
N ALA A 161 -6.98 6.22 -5.76
CA ALA A 161 -6.09 6.49 -4.64
C ALA A 161 -5.96 5.25 -3.72
N ASP A 162 -7.05 4.52 -3.49
CA ASP A 162 -7.01 3.25 -2.74
C ASP A 162 -6.19 2.18 -3.47
N VAL A 163 -6.26 2.14 -4.80
CA VAL A 163 -5.41 1.24 -5.62
C VAL A 163 -3.92 1.53 -5.40
N ALA A 164 -3.55 2.82 -5.39
CA ALA A 164 -2.19 3.25 -5.08
C ALA A 164 -1.79 2.92 -3.63
N GLY A 165 -2.73 2.99 -2.69
CA GLY A 165 -2.56 2.54 -1.31
C GLY A 165 -2.19 1.05 -1.21
N TYR A 166 -2.92 0.18 -1.91
CA TYR A 166 -2.61 -1.26 -1.95
C TYR A 166 -1.28 -1.58 -2.64
N TRP A 167 -0.87 -0.78 -3.62
CA TRP A 167 0.47 -0.88 -4.18
C TRP A 167 1.53 -0.52 -3.14
N ALA A 168 1.32 0.54 -2.37
CA ALA A 168 2.25 0.96 -1.31
C ALA A 168 2.37 -0.10 -0.21
N GLU A 169 1.26 -0.70 0.22
CA GLU A 169 1.29 -1.87 1.12
C GLU A 169 2.10 -3.02 0.51
N GLY A 170 1.93 -3.26 -0.78
CA GLY A 170 2.72 -4.24 -1.52
C GLY A 170 4.22 -4.00 -1.48
N GLN A 171 4.66 -2.74 -1.55
CA GLN A 171 6.08 -2.37 -1.48
C GLN A 171 6.62 -2.43 -0.04
N ILE A 172 5.85 -1.94 0.94
CA ILE A 172 6.28 -1.82 2.33
C ILE A 172 6.16 -3.17 3.06
N PHE A 173 4.99 -3.79 3.04
CA PHE A 173 4.72 -5.03 3.78
C PHE A 173 4.98 -6.29 2.96
N GLY A 174 5.15 -6.18 1.64
CA GLY A 174 5.29 -7.32 0.74
C GLY A 174 3.96 -7.85 0.17
N GLY A 175 2.85 -7.23 0.57
CA GLY A 175 1.50 -7.57 0.15
C GLY A 175 0.45 -6.76 0.91
N VAL A 176 -0.81 -6.90 0.51
CA VAL A 176 -1.93 -6.32 1.26
C VAL A 176 -2.19 -7.16 2.50
N VAL A 177 -2.27 -6.52 3.67
CA VAL A 177 -2.42 -7.20 4.97
C VAL A 177 -3.90 -7.30 5.34
N TRP A 178 -4.35 -8.51 5.63
CA TRP A 178 -5.73 -8.85 5.98
C TRP A 178 -5.77 -9.29 7.43
N PHE A 179 -6.70 -8.71 8.18
CA PHE A 179 -7.00 -9.13 9.55
C PHE A 179 -8.30 -9.92 9.51
N GLU A 180 -8.23 -11.20 9.89
CA GLU A 180 -9.40 -12.03 10.08
C GLU A 180 -10.02 -11.64 11.41
N ARG A 181 -11.15 -10.94 11.32
CA ARG A 181 -11.88 -10.46 12.49
C ARG A 181 -12.95 -11.45 12.92
N GLY A 182 -13.13 -11.60 14.22
CA GLY A 182 -14.21 -12.44 14.78
C GLY A 182 -15.60 -11.82 14.57
N GLU A 183 -16.65 -12.53 14.98
CA GLU A 183 -18.05 -12.10 14.78
C GLU A 183 -18.38 -10.71 15.35
N THR A 184 -17.62 -10.28 16.37
CA THR A 184 -17.78 -9.01 17.07
C THR A 184 -16.92 -7.88 16.49
N ASP A 185 -16.14 -8.16 15.44
CA ASP A 185 -15.18 -7.25 14.79
C ASP A 185 -14.02 -6.75 15.69
N SER A 186 -14.06 -7.13 16.98
CA SER A 186 -13.07 -6.74 18.00
C SER A 186 -11.94 -7.75 18.20
N GLU A 187 -12.14 -8.98 17.74
CA GLU A 187 -11.13 -10.04 17.79
C GLU A 187 -10.27 -10.01 16.54
N CYS A 188 -8.98 -10.30 16.68
CA CYS A 188 -8.10 -10.61 15.55
C CYS A 188 -7.74 -12.10 15.62
N GLN A 189 -8.45 -12.91 14.84
CA GLN A 189 -8.30 -14.37 14.82
C GLN A 189 -7.12 -14.81 13.93
N GLY A 190 -6.71 -13.96 12.98
CA GLY A 190 -5.61 -14.26 12.07
C GLY A 190 -5.10 -13.04 11.32
N ILE A 191 -3.86 -13.13 10.84
CA ILE A 191 -3.24 -12.16 9.94
C ILE A 191 -2.86 -12.89 8.66
N TRP A 192 -3.25 -12.35 7.52
CA TRP A 192 -3.02 -12.93 6.20
C TRP A 192 -2.39 -11.88 5.29
N ILE A 193 -1.53 -12.32 4.38
CA ILE A 193 -0.86 -11.44 3.41
C ILE A 193 -1.26 -11.90 2.01
N HIS A 194 -1.80 -10.99 1.22
CA HIS A 194 -1.94 -11.19 -0.21
C HIS A 194 -0.71 -10.62 -0.91
N GLY A 195 0.24 -11.49 -1.26
CA GLY A 195 1.55 -11.08 -1.76
C GLY A 195 1.49 -10.23 -3.04
N ALA A 196 2.30 -9.18 -3.07
CA ALA A 196 2.41 -8.25 -4.19
C ALA A 196 3.43 -8.69 -5.24
N SER A 197 4.45 -9.47 -4.85
CA SER A 197 5.50 -9.91 -5.77
C SER A 197 4.95 -10.77 -6.91
N GLN A 198 5.40 -10.49 -8.13
CA GLN A 198 5.10 -11.28 -9.31
C GLN A 198 5.57 -12.74 -9.16
N ALA A 199 6.73 -12.96 -8.54
CA ALA A 199 7.29 -14.29 -8.27
C ALA A 199 6.69 -14.94 -7.01
N GLY A 200 5.94 -14.18 -6.22
CA GLY A 200 5.31 -14.63 -4.99
C GLY A 200 3.98 -15.37 -5.21
N PRO A 201 3.48 -16.05 -4.16
CA PRO A 201 2.22 -16.79 -4.22
C PRO A 201 1.03 -15.88 -4.50
N ARG A 202 0.08 -16.34 -5.34
CA ARG A 202 -1.17 -15.62 -5.66
C ARG A 202 -2.28 -15.82 -4.64
N THR A 203 -2.07 -16.72 -3.69
CA THR A 203 -3.00 -17.06 -2.61
C THR A 203 -2.77 -16.15 -1.40
N LEU A 204 -3.77 -16.03 -0.53
CA LEU A 204 -3.57 -15.55 0.84
C LEU A 204 -2.73 -16.56 1.62
N TYR A 205 -1.85 -16.07 2.49
CA TYR A 205 -1.02 -16.90 3.36
C TYR A 205 -0.75 -16.18 4.70
N PRO A 206 -0.60 -16.90 5.82
CA PRO A 206 -0.25 -16.28 7.07
C PRO A 206 1.27 -16.04 7.11
N PRO A 207 1.77 -15.05 7.85
CA PRO A 207 3.18 -14.99 8.18
C PRO A 207 3.57 -16.26 8.95
N THR A 208 4.77 -16.79 8.70
CA THR A 208 5.33 -17.84 9.58
C THR A 208 5.51 -17.27 10.98
N GLN A 209 5.54 -18.13 12.01
CA GLN A 209 5.78 -17.70 13.39
C GLN A 209 7.03 -16.82 13.50
N ARG A 210 8.13 -17.21 12.86
CA ARG A 210 9.37 -16.42 12.82
C ARG A 210 9.18 -15.04 12.18
N GLN A 211 8.46 -14.95 11.07
CA GLN A 211 8.17 -13.67 10.41
C GLN A 211 7.31 -12.77 11.31
N LEU A 212 6.30 -13.34 11.96
CA LEU A 212 5.42 -12.60 12.87
C LEU A 212 6.16 -12.11 14.12
N GLU A 213 6.97 -12.97 14.76
CA GLU A 213 7.77 -12.61 15.92
C GLU A 213 8.80 -11.53 15.58
N SER A 214 9.45 -11.63 14.41
CA SER A 214 10.40 -10.61 13.94
C SER A 214 9.69 -9.28 13.70
N LEU A 215 8.49 -9.30 13.08
CA LEU A 215 7.67 -8.12 12.87
C LEU A 215 7.26 -7.48 14.20
N ILE A 216 6.74 -8.25 15.15
CA ILE A 216 6.33 -7.74 16.46
C ILE A 216 7.54 -7.15 17.19
N SER A 217 8.68 -7.85 17.20
CA SER A 217 9.91 -7.34 17.82
C SER A 217 10.35 -6.01 17.20
N PHE A 218 10.26 -5.88 15.87
CA PHE A 218 10.58 -4.65 15.17
C PHE A 218 9.62 -3.51 15.51
N LEU A 219 8.31 -3.76 15.47
CA LEU A 219 7.28 -2.75 15.78
C LEU A 219 7.35 -2.26 17.24
N LEU A 220 7.76 -3.14 18.16
CA LEU A 220 7.90 -2.82 19.59
C LEU A 220 9.29 -2.30 19.97
N SER A 221 10.28 -2.36 19.08
CA SER A 221 11.63 -1.86 19.34
C SER A 221 11.64 -0.34 19.54
N LYS A 222 12.56 0.15 20.37
CA LYS A 222 12.68 1.59 20.61
C LYS A 222 13.35 2.28 19.41
N PRO A 223 13.09 3.58 19.17
CA PRO A 223 13.65 4.31 18.02
C PRO A 223 15.18 4.27 17.90
N ASP A 224 15.89 4.15 19.02
CA ASP A 224 17.38 4.11 19.08
C ASP A 224 17.94 2.69 19.22
N GLU A 225 17.08 1.66 19.16
CA GLU A 225 17.49 0.26 19.26
C GLU A 225 17.84 -0.26 17.87
N ASP A 226 19.01 -0.90 17.72
CA ASP A 226 19.46 -1.52 16.48
C ASP A 226 18.60 -2.76 16.16
N SER A 227 17.38 -2.52 15.70
CA SER A 227 16.41 -3.53 15.33
C SER A 227 16.47 -3.79 13.82
N VAL A 228 16.58 -5.06 13.43
CA VAL A 228 16.62 -5.43 12.01
C VAL A 228 15.19 -5.38 11.46
N CYS A 229 14.96 -4.50 10.48
CA CYS A 229 13.68 -4.42 9.78
C CYS A 229 13.36 -5.75 9.05
N PRO A 230 12.25 -6.43 9.36
CA PRO A 230 11.85 -7.69 8.73
C PRO A 230 10.98 -7.49 7.49
N LEU A 231 10.69 -6.24 7.12
CA LEU A 231 9.87 -5.87 5.97
C LEU A 231 10.74 -5.77 4.69
N PRO A 232 10.16 -6.05 3.50
CA PRO A 232 8.83 -6.61 3.28
C PRO A 232 8.75 -8.11 3.62
N ILE A 233 7.58 -8.59 4.03
CA ILE A 233 7.34 -10.01 4.27
C ILE A 233 6.94 -10.68 2.97
N HIS A 234 7.83 -11.52 2.44
CA HIS A 234 7.55 -12.32 1.25
C HIS A 234 7.06 -13.73 1.60
N GLY A 235 6.06 -14.19 0.85
CA GLY A 235 5.55 -15.55 0.96
C GLY A 235 6.55 -16.57 0.44
N ALA A 236 6.91 -17.52 1.31
CA ALA A 236 7.77 -18.65 1.05
C ALA A 236 6.95 -19.97 1.08
N PRO A 237 7.52 -21.11 0.63
CA PRO A 237 6.84 -22.40 0.69
C PRO A 237 6.32 -22.78 2.09
N GLU A 238 6.94 -22.28 3.15
CA GLU A 238 6.60 -22.54 4.56
C GLU A 238 5.34 -21.77 5.01
N ASN A 239 4.97 -20.69 4.32
CA ASN A 239 3.73 -19.97 4.59
C ASN A 239 2.53 -20.84 4.16
N ARG A 240 1.94 -21.52 5.14
CA ARG A 240 0.81 -22.44 5.02
C ARG A 240 -0.13 -22.26 6.23
N PRO A 241 -1.45 -22.52 6.09
CA PRO A 241 -2.15 -22.91 4.85
C PRO A 241 -2.18 -21.77 3.83
N ARG A 242 -2.63 -22.07 2.61
CA ARG A 242 -2.82 -21.08 1.53
C ARG A 242 -4.24 -21.16 1.03
N TRP A 243 -4.87 -20.01 0.83
CA TRP A 243 -6.23 -19.92 0.33
C TRP A 243 -6.28 -19.13 -0.97
N ASP A 244 -6.98 -19.68 -1.95
CA ASP A 244 -7.23 -18.93 -3.18
C ASP A 244 -8.24 -17.82 -2.86
N PRO A 245 -7.93 -16.54 -3.16
CA PRO A 245 -8.81 -15.43 -2.85
C PRO A 245 -10.14 -15.46 -3.63
N TYR A 246 -10.26 -16.30 -4.67
CA TYR A 246 -11.49 -16.48 -5.45
C TYR A 246 -12.34 -17.69 -5.02
N GLU A 247 -11.86 -18.48 -4.05
CA GLU A 247 -12.60 -19.60 -3.45
C GLU A 247 -13.26 -19.25 -2.10
N ALA A 248 -13.18 -17.98 -1.69
CA ALA A 248 -13.81 -17.42 -0.50
C ALA A 248 -15.18 -16.79 -0.80
#